data_AF-A0A9E4J7V5-F1
#
_entry.id   AF-A0A9E4J7V5-F1
#
_cell.length_a   1.000
_cell.length_b   1.000
_cell.length_c   1.000
_cell.angle_alpha   90.00
_cell.angle_beta   90.00
_cell.angle_gamma   90.00
#
_symmetry.space_group_name_H-M   'P 1'
#
loop_
_entity.id
_entity.type
_entity.pdbx_description
1 polymer ?
#
loop_
_entity_poly.entity_id
_entity_poly.type
_entity_poly.pdbx_seq_one_letter_code
_entity_poly.pdbx_strand_id
1 'polypeptide(L)'
;MKNRPAHLRLAGIHVEELHRHLFPGDGKEAVAFALCGRHHATEHDVLLVQEVLPVPYADCPVRKADQITWRTEAIEPLLRSRSEMSSVREKSS
;
A
#
# COMPACT_ATOMS: atom_id res chain seq x y z
N MET A 1 18.24 -16.50 3.71
CA MET A 1 17.91 -15.36 2.82
C MET A 1 18.79 -14.18 3.24
N LYS A 2 19.63 -13.62 2.34
CA LYS A 2 20.38 -12.39 2.67
C LYS A 2 19.39 -11.23 2.82
N ASN A 3 19.38 -10.56 3.97
CA ASN A 3 18.55 -9.37 4.20
C ASN A 3 19.07 -8.24 3.32
N ARG A 4 18.42 -7.99 2.19
CA ARG A 4 18.78 -6.90 1.27
C ARG A 4 18.00 -5.65 1.66
N PRO A 5 18.63 -4.47 1.75
CA PRO A 5 17.91 -3.24 1.99
C PRO A 5 16.91 -2.98 0.86
N ALA A 6 15.73 -2.48 1.21
CA ALA A 6 14.68 -2.11 0.27
C ALA A 6 14.48 -0.60 0.29
N HIS A 7 14.41 0.01 -0.90
CA HIS A 7 14.07 1.41 -1.08
C HIS A 7 12.63 1.54 -1.56
N LEU A 8 11.81 2.31 -0.84
CA LEU A 8 10.46 2.66 -1.26
C LEU A 8 10.49 3.96 -2.06
N ARG A 9 9.89 3.96 -3.26
CA ARG A 9 9.73 5.14 -4.10
C ARG A 9 8.25 5.48 -4.22
N LEU A 10 7.92 6.73 -3.88
CA LEU A 10 6.57 7.28 -3.97
C LEU A 10 6.57 8.49 -4.89
N ALA A 11 5.57 8.57 -5.77
CA ALA A 11 5.31 9.77 -6.54
C ALA A 11 4.61 10.82 -5.67
N GLY A 12 4.75 12.11 -6.01
CA GLY A 12 4.11 13.21 -5.27
C GLY A 12 2.60 13.01 -5.10
N ILE A 13 1.91 12.52 -6.14
CA ILE A 13 0.47 12.23 -6.08
C ILE A 13 0.12 11.23 -4.96
N HIS A 14 0.92 10.18 -4.79
CA HIS A 14 0.70 9.17 -3.75
C HIS A 14 0.99 9.75 -2.36
N VAL A 15 1.97 10.64 -2.26
CA VAL A 15 2.27 11.37 -1.01
C VAL A 15 1.08 12.26 -0.62
N GLU A 16 0.50 12.99 -1.57
CA GLU A 16 -0.66 13.84 -1.31
C GLU A 16 -1.90 13.04 -0.91
N GLU A 17 -2.16 11.91 -1.58
CA GLU A 17 -3.25 10.99 -1.23
C GLU A 17 -3.09 10.43 0.19
N LEU A 18 -1.89 9.93 0.50
CA LEU A 18 -1.55 9.44 1.83
C LEU A 18 -1.67 10.56 2.87
N HIS A 19 -1.17 11.76 2.59
CA HIS A 19 -1.23 12.86 3.54
C HIS A 19 -2.67 13.25 3.84
N ARG A 20 -3.51 13.36 2.81
CA ARG A 20 -4.93 13.71 2.95
C ARG A 20 -5.70 12.69 3.78
N HIS A 21 -5.39 11.40 3.65
CA HIS A 21 -6.06 10.32 4.37
C HIS A 21 -5.47 10.03 5.75
N LEU A 22 -4.15 10.06 5.89
CA LEU A 22 -3.50 9.70 7.16
C LEU A 22 -3.55 10.86 8.17
N PHE A 23 -3.71 12.10 7.70
CA PHE A 23 -3.73 13.29 8.54
C PHE A 23 -5.00 14.14 8.31
N PRO A 24 -6.21 13.61 8.57
CA PRO A 24 -7.46 14.35 8.37
C PRO A 24 -7.69 15.44 9.43
N GLY A 25 -6.84 15.54 10.46
CA GLY A 25 -6.91 16.57 11.50
C GLY A 25 -7.73 16.21 12.73
N ASP A 26 -8.24 14.97 12.83
CA ASP A 26 -9.05 14.52 13.97
C ASP A 26 -8.26 13.87 15.12
N GLY A 27 -6.93 13.81 14.98
CA GLY A 27 -6.04 13.26 16.00
C GLY A 27 -6.15 11.74 16.20
N LYS A 28 -6.80 11.01 15.28
CA LYS A 28 -6.94 9.56 15.34
C LYS A 28 -6.05 8.88 14.31
N GLU A 29 -5.59 7.68 14.63
CA GLU A 29 -4.85 6.84 13.68
C GLU A 29 -5.67 6.55 12.41
N ALA A 30 -4.97 6.29 11.32
CA ALA A 30 -5.53 5.93 10.03
C ALA A 30 -4.59 4.93 9.35
N VAL A 31 -5.14 4.14 8.42
CA VAL A 31 -4.39 3.10 7.71
C VAL A 31 -4.71 3.15 6.22
N ALA A 32 -3.69 2.89 5.41
CA ALA A 32 -3.77 2.77 3.96
C ALA A 32 -2.77 1.71 3.49
N PHE A 33 -3.06 1.07 2.36
CA PHE A 33 -2.18 0.11 1.72
C PHE A 33 -1.51 0.72 0.49
N ALA A 34 -0.24 0.42 0.28
CA ALA A 34 0.49 0.83 -0.93
C ALA A 34 0.76 -0.40 -1.81
N LEU A 35 0.18 -0.42 -3.00
CA LEU A 35 0.46 -1.46 -3.98
C LEU A 35 1.79 -1.15 -4.66
N CYS A 36 2.78 -2.01 -4.44
CA CYS A 36 4.11 -1.80 -4.99
C CYS A 36 4.42 -2.77 -6.13
N GLY A 37 5.12 -2.27 -7.15
CA GLY A 37 5.94 -3.11 -8.02
C GLY A 37 7.31 -3.31 -7.39
N ARG A 38 7.88 -4.51 -7.55
CA ARG A 38 9.23 -4.81 -7.04
C ARG A 38 10.19 -4.92 -8.21
N HIS A 39 11.28 -4.18 -8.13
CA HIS A 39 12.42 -4.32 -9.02
C HIS A 39 13.62 -4.83 -8.22
N HIS A 40 14.21 -5.93 -8.67
CA HIS A 40 15.41 -6.51 -8.07
C HIS A 40 16.64 -5.88 -8.72
N ALA A 41 17.27 -4.91 -8.05
CA ALA A 41 18.57 -4.41 -8.47
C ALA A 41 19.69 -5.25 -7.84
N THR A 42 20.92 -5.05 -8.31
CA THR A 42 22.10 -5.83 -7.91
C THR A 42 22.38 -5.74 -6.41
N GLU A 43 22.18 -4.57 -5.80
CA GLU A 43 22.55 -4.29 -4.41
C GLU A 43 21.36 -4.08 -3.47
N HIS A 44 20.21 -3.67 -3.99
CA HIS A 44 19.02 -3.35 -3.21
C HIS A 44 17.74 -3.66 -3.99
N ASP A 45 16.65 -3.89 -3.27
CA ASP A 45 15.34 -3.97 -3.90
C ASP A 45 14.71 -2.58 -3.96
N VAL A 46 14.00 -2.29 -5.06
CA VAL A 46 13.20 -1.07 -5.18
C VAL A 46 11.73 -1.45 -5.21
N LEU A 47 10.97 -0.89 -4.26
CA LEU A 47 9.52 -0.95 -4.22
C LEU A 47 8.98 0.36 -4.78
N LEU A 48 8.36 0.32 -5.95
CA LEU A 48 7.73 1.49 -6.56
C LEU A 48 6.23 1.44 -6.29
N VAL A 49 5.70 2.43 -5.57
CA VAL A 49 4.26 2.56 -5.34
C VAL A 49 3.56 2.87 -6.66
N GLN A 50 2.61 2.01 -7.04
CA GLN A 50 1.76 2.15 -8.23
C GLN A 50 0.36 2.65 -7.87
N GLU A 51 -0.11 2.34 -6.66
CA GLU A 51 -1.45 2.70 -6.19
C GLU A 51 -1.45 2.80 -4.66
N VAL A 52 -2.26 3.72 -4.13
CA VAL A 52 -2.56 3.85 -2.70
C VAL A 52 -4.03 3.55 -2.48
N LEU A 53 -4.33 2.68 -1.52
CA LEU A 53 -5.70 2.32 -1.15
C LEU A 53 -5.93 2.68 0.31
N PRO A 54 -6.58 3.83 0.55
CA PRO A 54 -7.07 4.21 1.85
C PRO A 54 -8.04 3.16 2.40
N VAL A 55 -7.86 2.74 3.66
CA VAL A 55 -8.92 1.99 4.35
C VAL A 55 -9.98 2.97 4.82
N PRO A 56 -11.25 2.83 4.39
CA PRO A 56 -12.31 3.72 4.81
C PRO A 56 -12.43 3.76 6.34
N TYR A 57 -12.59 4.94 6.93
CA TYR A 57 -12.70 5.05 8.40
C TYR A 57 -13.90 4.28 8.97
N ALA A 58 -14.95 4.08 8.17
CA ALA A 58 -16.11 3.26 8.54
C ALA A 58 -15.77 1.78 8.70
N ASP A 59 -14.71 1.31 8.04
CA ASP A 59 -14.17 -0.06 8.14
C ASP A 59 -13.13 -0.20 9.25
N CYS A 60 -13.00 0.81 10.12
CA CYS A 60 -12.15 0.80 11.30
C CYS A 60 -12.98 0.69 12.59
N PRO A 61 -13.38 -0.52 13.05
CA PRO A 61 -14.13 -0.71 14.29
C PRO A 61 -13.50 -0.06 15.52
N VAL A 62 -12.17 0.02 15.54
CA VAL A 62 -11.42 0.75 16.56
C VAL A 62 -10.58 1.80 15.84
N ARG A 63 -10.80 3.08 16.15
CA ARG A 63 -10.02 4.20 15.61
C ARG A 63 -9.83 5.27 16.69
N LYS A 64 -8.69 5.21 17.36
CA LYS A 64 -8.26 6.09 18.47
C LYS A 64 -6.93 6.75 18.11
N ALA A 65 -6.40 7.59 19.00
CA ALA A 65 -5.14 8.30 18.79
C ALA A 65 -3.90 7.38 18.81
N ASP A 66 -4.02 6.20 19.42
CA ASP A 66 -2.93 5.25 19.71
C ASP A 66 -3.27 3.81 19.29
N GLN A 67 -4.43 3.61 18.66
CA GLN A 67 -4.92 2.29 18.28
C GLN A 67 -5.88 2.37 17.10
N ILE A 68 -5.60 1.55 16.09
CA ILE A 68 -6.51 1.26 15.00
C ILE A 68 -6.72 -0.26 14.82
N THR A 69 -7.95 -0.65 14.51
CA THR A 69 -8.31 -1.98 14.03
C THR A 69 -9.20 -1.78 12.84
N TRP A 70 -8.89 -2.46 11.74
CA TRP A 70 -9.66 -2.43 10.51
C TRP A 70 -10.13 -3.83 10.13
N ARG A 71 -11.21 -3.86 9.35
CA ARG A 71 -11.74 -5.06 8.73
C ARG A 71 -10.81 -5.54 7.62
N THR A 72 -10.38 -6.80 7.67
CA THR A 72 -9.44 -7.37 6.68
C THR A 72 -10.01 -7.38 5.27
N GLU A 73 -11.32 -7.37 5.11
CA GLU A 73 -12.05 -7.28 3.86
C GLU A 73 -11.62 -6.04 3.04
N ALA A 74 -11.13 -4.98 3.70
CA ALA A 74 -10.57 -3.80 3.04
C ALA A 74 -9.35 -4.10 2.16
N ILE A 75 -8.65 -5.22 2.36
CA ILE A 75 -7.50 -5.63 1.54
C ILE A 75 -7.88 -6.54 0.36
N GLU A 76 -9.10 -7.07 0.32
CA GLU A 76 -9.50 -8.02 -0.72
C GLU A 76 -9.43 -7.44 -2.15
N PRO A 77 -9.84 -6.17 -2.40
CA PRO A 77 -9.71 -5.57 -3.73
C PRO A 77 -8.27 -5.60 -4.24
N LEU A 78 -7.30 -5.40 -3.34
CA LEU A 78 -5.87 -5.45 -3.67
C LEU A 78 -5.41 -6.83 -4.07
N LEU A 79 -5.82 -7.84 -3.33
CA LEU A 79 -5.43 -9.23 -3.60
C LEU A 79 -6.03 -9.71 -4.92
N ARG A 80 -7.28 -9.32 -5.23
CA ARG A 80 -7.96 -9.71 -6.46
C ARG A 80 -7.32 -9.10 -7.72
N SER A 81 -7.01 -7.80 -7.69
CA SER A 81 -6.42 -7.10 -8.85
C SER A 81 -5.10 -7.71 -9.34
N ARG A 82 -4.32 -8.34 -8.46
CA ARG A 82 -3.03 -8.95 -8.79
C ARG A 82 -3.17 -10.32 -9.47
N SER A 83 -4.15 -11.12 -9.07
CA SER A 83 -4.42 -12.44 -9.65
C SER A 83 -4.63 -12.36 -11.17
N GLU A 84 -5.29 -11.30 -11.62
CA GLU A 84 -5.67 -11.12 -13.03
C GLU A 84 -4.51 -10.56 -13.87
N MET A 85 -3.64 -9.74 -13.29
CA MET A 85 -2.53 -9.11 -14.02
C MET A 85 -1.27 -10.00 -14.11
N SER A 86 -1.15 -11.06 -13.30
CA SER A 86 -0.07 -12.04 -13.44
C SER A 86 -0.17 -12.86 -14.73
N SER A 87 -1.36 -13.01 -15.32
CA SER A 87 -1.57 -13.81 -16.54
C SER A 87 -1.15 -13.09 -17.84
N VAL A 88 -0.98 -11.76 -17.80
CA VAL A 88 -0.69 -10.95 -19.01
C VAL A 88 0.81 -10.80 -19.28
N ARG A 89 1.68 -10.98 -18.27
CA ARG A 89 3.12 -10.70 -18.39
C ARG A 89 3.99 -11.88 -18.85
N GLU A 90 3.43 -13.07 -19.04
CA GLU A 90 4.18 -14.26 -19.49
C GLU A 90 4.19 -14.47 -21.02
N LYS A 91 3.48 -13.65 -21.82
CA LYS A 91 3.38 -13.84 -23.28
C LYS A 91 4.28 -12.93 -24.11
N SER A 92 5.35 -12.38 -23.54
CA SER A 92 6.26 -11.48 -24.27
C SER A 92 7.70 -11.70 -23.85
N SER A 93 8.25 -12.89 -24.14
CA SER A 93 9.68 -13.11 -24.29
C SER A 93 9.96 -14.25 -25.24
#